data_AF-A0A5N6SYP5-F1
#
_entry.id   AF-A0A5N6SYP5-F1
#
_cell.length_a   1.000
_cell.length_b   1.000
_cell.length_c   1.000
_cell.angle_alpha   90.00
_cell.angle_beta   90.00
_cell.angle_gamma   90.00
#
_symmetry.space_group_name_H-M   'P 1'
#
loop_
_entity.id
_entity.type
_entity.pdbx_description
1 polymer ?
#
loop_
_entity_poly.entity_id
_entity_poly.type
_entity_poly.pdbx_seq_one_letter_code
_entity_poly.pdbx_strand_id
1 'polypeptide(L)'
;MTDPTTEIDVDIDVQEILLAASQHDIPKLRQLIRSNQTIANPVNVRDPETGYAPLHAAIAACEPDDDEPNGVQTNGEQKDEQKSLEEKGSATVRFLLQEGAIWNDLDNNNETPGCVARRLGLRELYEQLVDAGVRAELLLNRLDGYEELEDDDEEEEEGQEEKAEAEAGAEEVEVEGESAPQLVEAATTTETAMETGPDVTNSRYLDSNLTFQNDRLLDQDQNGVMMAWETDIMAKSAMKLLPTPGLRVLNVGHGMGIVDGFIQEQSPAEHHIIEAHPEVVAEMKRKGWGEKPGVTIHEGRWQDILPDLVGQGVMFDAIYYDTFAESYGDFREFFSEQVIGLLEQEGKWSFFNGMGADRQISYDVYQKVAEMDLMDAGFDVEWEEIALPKLDSEWDGVRRAYWQIESYRPPQLVFFTSQTHLIPLPKASDFKNYIYSPLEENTMSISPIHYIPPSRGPQILSTKIHRIIASPHVQVPVETTKRTNHWCLYLSTSETTCVTLDCQPSHTVPSSVLVGGSKAYVILSELSAPAGQDALLEFAVGMDVRAGVKVGDVVDVLVEGGRERYEFDADGVGCRFWVTEVLELLLRVGVLLDGQQVEGAKGMVKRLWPEGTGLELDRGVYY
;
A
#
# COMPACT_ATOMS: atom_id res chain seq x y z
N MET A 1 23.16 58.62 7.42
CA MET A 1 23.50 57.19 7.25
C MET A 1 22.97 56.50 8.49
N THR A 2 21.72 56.05 8.41
CA THR A 2 21.12 55.15 9.39
C THR A 2 21.59 53.75 9.03
N ASP A 3 22.30 53.14 9.95
CA ASP A 3 22.75 51.75 9.90
C ASP A 3 21.52 50.85 10.13
N PRO A 4 21.15 49.95 9.20
CA PRO A 4 20.05 49.03 9.43
C PRO A 4 20.61 47.84 10.20
N THR A 5 20.61 47.93 11.53
CA THR A 5 20.68 46.74 12.37
C THR A 5 19.37 46.00 12.17
N THR A 6 19.38 44.97 11.34
CA THR A 6 18.38 43.90 11.35
C THR A 6 18.31 43.35 12.77
N GLU A 7 17.27 43.71 13.52
CA GLU A 7 16.92 43.01 14.75
C GLU A 7 16.56 41.58 14.35
N ILE A 8 17.42 40.63 14.71
CA ILE A 8 17.14 39.20 14.57
C ILE A 8 16.16 38.87 15.71
N ASP A 9 14.88 38.74 15.37
CA ASP A 9 13.84 38.27 16.28
C ASP A 9 13.97 36.74 16.40
N VAL A 10 14.86 36.29 17.29
CA VAL A 10 15.07 34.87 17.56
C VAL A 10 13.95 34.40 18.49
N ASP A 11 13.01 33.62 17.96
CA ASP A 11 12.04 32.93 18.79
C ASP A 11 12.76 31.87 19.66
N ILE A 12 12.95 32.21 20.93
CA ILE A 12 13.68 31.39 21.90
C ILE A 12 12.99 30.04 22.08
N ASP A 13 11.65 29.98 21.97
CA ASP A 13 10.89 28.75 22.16
C ASP A 13 11.13 27.77 20.99
N VAL A 14 11.18 28.28 19.75
CA VAL A 14 11.52 27.50 18.55
C VAL A 14 12.95 26.96 18.65
N GLN A 15 13.91 27.81 19.00
CA GLN A 15 15.31 27.41 19.12
C GLN A 15 15.53 26.39 20.25
N GLU A 16 14.80 26.49 21.37
CA GLU A 16 14.90 25.51 22.45
C GLU A 16 14.38 24.12 22.02
N ILE A 17 13.31 24.07 21.22
CA ILE A 17 12.79 22.81 20.65
C ILE A 17 13.79 22.19 19.68
N LEU A 18 14.31 22.97 18.73
CA LEU A 18 15.29 22.49 17.74
C LEU A 18 16.60 22.04 18.41
N LEU A 19 17.03 22.75 19.46
CA LEU A 19 18.19 22.35 20.25
C LEU A 19 17.93 21.03 21.00
N ALA A 20 16.76 20.87 21.62
CA ALA A 20 16.40 19.61 22.27
C ALA A 20 16.32 18.44 21.28
N ALA A 21 15.85 18.69 20.05
CA ALA A 21 15.82 17.70 18.97
C ALA A 21 17.22 17.29 18.52
N SER A 22 18.10 18.26 18.25
CA SER A 22 19.50 17.98 17.85
C SER A 22 20.33 17.34 18.97
N GLN A 23 19.97 17.54 20.24
CA GLN A 23 20.59 16.87 21.38
C GLN A 23 19.98 15.50 21.70
N HIS A 24 18.95 15.08 20.95
CA HIS A 24 18.17 13.86 21.20
C HIS A 24 17.60 13.76 22.63
N ASP A 25 17.24 14.91 23.24
CA ASP A 25 16.69 14.98 24.60
C ASP A 25 15.16 14.82 24.58
N ILE A 26 14.71 13.57 24.44
CA ILE A 26 13.27 13.23 24.44
C ILE A 26 12.52 13.75 25.68
N PRO A 27 13.05 13.63 26.93
CA PRO A 27 12.41 14.23 28.11
C PRO A 27 12.17 15.74 27.97
N LYS A 28 13.16 16.49 27.48
CA LYS A 28 13.04 17.94 27.26
C LYS A 28 12.08 18.25 26.12
N LEU A 29 12.16 17.54 25.00
CA LEU A 29 11.21 17.68 23.89
C LEU A 29 9.76 17.47 24.37
N ARG A 30 9.50 16.40 25.10
CA ARG A 30 8.16 16.11 25.65
C ARG A 30 7.68 17.23 26.57
N GLN A 31 8.57 17.79 27.39
CA GLN A 31 8.22 18.95 28.22
C GLN A 31 7.85 20.14 27.35
N LEU A 32 8.71 20.50 26.39
CA LEU A 32 8.51 21.67 25.52
C LEU A 32 7.22 21.55 24.70
N ILE A 33 6.98 20.42 24.05
CA ILE A 33 5.77 20.16 23.25
C ILE A 33 4.50 20.33 24.09
N ARG A 34 4.49 19.85 25.34
CA ARG A 34 3.30 19.94 26.22
C ARG A 34 3.12 21.29 26.89
N SER A 35 4.21 21.98 27.20
CA SER A 35 4.18 23.23 27.96
C SER A 35 4.08 24.48 27.09
N ASN A 36 4.35 24.35 25.79
CA ASN A 36 4.31 25.47 24.88
C ASN A 36 2.85 25.87 24.60
N GLN A 37 2.45 27.04 25.11
CA GLN A 37 1.10 27.60 24.93
C GLN A 37 1.05 28.63 23.79
N THR A 38 2.20 29.06 23.27
CA THR A 38 2.35 30.12 22.27
C THR A 38 2.45 29.55 20.86
N ILE A 39 2.99 28.34 20.71
CA ILE A 39 3.16 27.64 19.44
C ILE A 39 2.06 26.60 19.25
N ALA A 40 1.27 26.75 18.18
CA ALA A 40 0.16 25.83 17.88
C ALA A 40 0.62 24.42 17.48
N ASN A 41 1.78 24.28 16.83
CA ASN A 41 2.34 22.99 16.40
C ASN A 41 3.85 22.89 16.71
N PRO A 42 4.22 22.65 17.99
CA PRO A 42 5.62 22.64 18.44
C PRO A 42 6.51 21.61 17.73
N VAL A 43 5.95 20.51 17.23
CA VAL A 43 6.71 19.44 16.56
C VAL A 43 7.03 19.72 15.10
N ASN A 44 6.39 20.73 14.51
CA ASN A 44 6.59 21.17 13.13
C ASN A 44 6.99 22.66 13.04
N VAL A 45 7.59 23.20 14.11
CA VAL A 45 8.21 24.54 14.07
C VAL A 45 9.33 24.55 13.05
N ARG A 46 9.60 25.71 12.46
CA ARG A 46 10.69 25.86 11.49
C ARG A 46 11.70 26.88 11.96
N ASP A 47 12.97 26.51 11.84
CA ASP A 47 14.06 27.45 11.98
C ASP A 47 14.00 28.50 10.85
N PRO A 48 13.92 29.81 11.14
CA PRO A 48 13.87 30.82 10.09
C PRO A 48 15.14 30.88 9.22
N GLU A 49 16.29 30.42 9.73
CA GLU A 49 17.55 30.46 8.98
C GLU A 49 17.73 29.25 8.06
N THR A 50 17.55 28.03 8.60
CA THR A 50 17.77 26.78 7.86
C THR A 50 16.50 26.18 7.25
N GLY A 51 15.34 26.55 7.76
CA GLY A 51 14.06 25.88 7.46
C GLY A 51 13.90 24.55 8.19
N TYR A 52 14.84 24.15 9.06
CA TYR A 52 14.79 22.86 9.74
C TYR A 52 13.57 22.77 10.66
N ALA A 53 12.85 21.66 10.53
CA ALA A 53 11.94 21.17 11.54
C ALA A 53 12.70 20.34 12.60
N PRO A 54 12.09 20.03 13.77
CA PRO A 54 12.68 19.14 14.76
C PRO A 54 13.16 17.79 14.18
N LEU A 55 12.47 17.24 13.17
CA LEU A 55 12.93 16.03 12.46
C LEU A 55 14.24 16.26 11.71
N HIS A 56 14.37 17.34 10.94
CA HIS A 56 15.64 17.69 10.27
C HIS A 56 16.77 17.86 11.29
N ALA A 57 16.51 18.60 12.37
CA ALA A 57 17.50 18.86 13.42
C ALA A 57 17.98 17.57 14.12
N ALA A 58 17.05 16.65 14.43
CA ALA A 58 17.39 15.37 15.05
C ALA A 58 18.24 14.48 14.12
N ILE A 59 17.97 14.48 12.81
CA ILE A 59 18.70 13.67 11.83
C ILE A 59 20.05 14.29 11.48
N ALA A 60 20.09 15.61 11.26
CA ALA A 60 21.33 16.33 10.97
C ALA A 60 22.35 16.19 12.09
N ALA A 61 21.89 16.10 13.35
CA ALA A 61 22.77 15.87 14.49
C ALA A 61 23.40 14.45 14.55
N CYS A 62 23.01 13.53 13.67
CA CYS A 62 23.63 12.22 13.50
C CYS A 62 24.69 12.19 12.39
N GLU A 63 25.05 13.35 11.80
CA GLU A 63 26.10 13.45 10.79
C GLU A 63 27.41 12.78 11.27
N PRO A 64 27.98 11.84 10.49
CA PRO A 64 29.24 11.21 10.85
C PRO A 64 30.40 12.21 10.87
N ASP A 65 31.29 12.10 11.87
CA ASP A 65 32.53 12.90 11.89
C ASP A 65 33.48 12.46 10.76
N ASP A 66 33.60 13.29 9.71
CA ASP A 66 34.46 13.05 8.54
C ASP A 66 35.95 13.41 8.76
N ASP A 67 36.46 13.30 9.98
CA ASP A 67 37.87 13.59 10.30
C ASP A 67 38.74 12.32 10.28
N GLU A 68 39.43 12.09 9.15
CA GLU A 68 40.91 12.07 9.10
C GLU A 68 41.45 11.89 7.66
N PRO A 69 42.13 12.91 7.10
CA PRO A 69 42.98 12.78 5.92
C PRO A 69 44.25 11.94 6.15
N ASN A 70 44.51 11.42 7.37
CA ASN A 70 45.74 10.69 7.68
C ASN A 70 45.53 9.41 8.49
N GLY A 71 44.85 8.41 7.94
CA GLY A 71 45.24 6.98 8.05
C GLY A 71 45.58 6.36 9.42
N VAL A 72 45.12 6.90 10.55
CA VAL A 72 45.26 6.27 11.87
C VAL A 72 43.91 5.65 12.25
N GLN A 73 43.79 4.35 12.00
CA GLN A 73 42.62 3.56 12.39
C GLN A 73 42.52 3.45 13.92
N THR A 74 41.60 4.19 14.54
CA THR A 74 41.04 3.89 15.86
C THR A 74 39.66 3.26 15.71
N ASN A 75 39.61 2.13 14.98
CA ASN A 75 38.39 1.52 14.42
C ASN A 75 37.32 1.00 15.43
N GLY A 76 37.51 1.14 16.74
CA GLY A 76 36.63 0.56 17.77
C GLY A 76 35.72 1.59 18.43
N GLU A 77 36.28 2.58 19.12
CA GLU A 77 35.54 3.54 19.95
C GLU A 77 34.67 4.50 19.12
N GLN A 78 35.17 5.03 18.00
CA GLN A 78 34.40 5.93 17.12
C GLN A 78 33.16 5.25 16.49
N LYS A 79 33.25 3.95 16.18
CA LYS A 79 32.09 3.19 15.65
C LYS A 79 31.01 2.96 16.69
N ASP A 80 31.42 2.74 17.94
CA ASP A 80 30.48 2.55 19.05
C ASP A 80 29.81 3.89 19.43
N GLU A 81 30.52 5.01 19.33
CA GLU A 81 29.97 6.36 19.53
C GLU A 81 28.97 6.77 18.43
N GLN A 82 29.33 6.60 17.15
CA GLN A 82 28.42 6.87 16.02
C GLN A 82 27.16 6.01 16.10
N LYS A 83 27.31 4.72 16.41
CA LYS A 83 26.17 3.82 16.59
C LYS A 83 25.27 4.26 17.75
N SER A 84 25.85 4.67 18.88
CA SER A 84 25.08 5.18 20.01
C SER A 84 24.35 6.48 19.67
N LEU A 85 24.94 7.33 18.83
CA LEU A 85 24.31 8.56 18.34
C LEU A 85 23.14 8.25 17.40
N GLU A 86 23.30 7.33 16.46
CA GLU A 86 22.23 6.86 15.57
C GLU A 86 21.07 6.22 16.35
N GLU A 87 21.36 5.44 17.39
CA GLU A 87 20.32 4.85 18.27
C GLU A 87 19.49 5.94 18.99
N LYS A 88 20.12 7.03 19.42
CA LYS A 88 19.43 8.19 20.03
C LYS A 88 18.64 8.98 18.99
N GLY A 89 19.21 9.19 17.80
CA GLY A 89 18.52 9.78 16.66
C GLY A 89 17.28 8.99 16.29
N SER A 90 17.40 7.66 16.18
CA SER A 90 16.32 6.70 15.89
C SER A 90 15.19 6.79 16.91
N ALA A 91 15.53 6.86 18.20
CA ALA A 91 14.53 7.05 19.26
C ALA A 91 13.83 8.42 19.18
N THR A 92 14.57 9.48 18.82
CA THR A 92 14.05 10.85 18.73
C THR A 92 13.15 11.04 17.52
N VAL A 93 13.57 10.55 16.34
CA VAL A 93 12.78 10.56 15.09
C VAL A 93 11.45 9.86 15.32
N ARG A 94 11.47 8.66 15.90
CA ARG A 94 10.26 7.91 16.25
C ARG A 94 9.34 8.68 17.19
N PHE A 95 9.89 9.29 18.23
CA PHE A 95 9.12 10.11 19.17
C PHE A 95 8.46 11.30 18.46
N LEU A 96 9.20 12.04 17.64
CA LEU A 96 8.67 13.18 16.89
C LEU A 96 7.56 12.78 15.93
N LEU A 97 7.73 11.68 15.18
CA LEU A 97 6.71 11.13 14.30
C LEU A 97 5.43 10.73 15.06
N GLN A 98 5.57 10.15 16.25
CA GLN A 98 4.41 9.79 17.10
C GLN A 98 3.65 11.01 17.62
N GLU A 99 4.33 12.14 17.79
CA GLU A 99 3.72 13.42 18.21
C GLU A 99 3.20 14.24 17.01
N GLY A 100 3.24 13.69 15.78
CA GLY A 100 2.67 14.31 14.58
C GLY A 100 3.66 15.15 13.74
N ALA A 101 4.96 14.88 13.84
CA ALA A 101 5.93 15.53 12.95
C ALA A 101 5.77 15.07 11.49
N ILE A 102 5.90 16.01 10.56
CA ILE A 102 5.67 15.81 9.11
C ILE A 102 6.93 15.22 8.46
N TRP A 103 6.81 14.00 7.92
CA TRP A 103 7.94 13.23 7.39
C TRP A 103 8.54 13.80 6.10
N ASN A 104 7.75 14.53 5.32
CA ASN A 104 8.11 15.13 4.02
C ASN A 104 8.25 16.66 4.08
N ASP A 105 8.39 17.25 5.28
CA ASP A 105 8.50 18.70 5.41
C ASP A 105 9.78 19.23 4.74
N LEU A 106 9.73 20.37 4.06
CA LEU A 106 10.87 20.89 3.30
C LEU A 106 11.64 21.95 4.09
N ASP A 107 12.97 21.82 4.12
CA ASP A 107 13.86 22.87 4.58
C ASP A 107 14.11 23.94 3.49
N ASN A 108 14.95 24.95 3.79
CA ASN A 108 15.28 26.01 2.83
C ASN A 108 16.10 25.53 1.62
N ASN A 109 16.63 24.30 1.64
CA ASN A 109 17.36 23.66 0.55
C ASN A 109 16.48 22.70 -0.26
N ASN A 110 15.16 22.67 -0.01
CA ASN A 110 14.23 21.72 -0.63
C ASN A 110 14.52 20.25 -0.26
N GLU A 111 15.14 20.01 0.91
CA GLU A 111 15.39 18.69 1.48
C GLU A 111 14.33 18.33 2.52
N THR A 112 13.78 17.11 2.39
CA THR A 112 12.99 16.48 3.46
C THR A 112 13.92 15.93 4.54
N PRO A 113 13.41 15.60 5.76
CA PRO A 113 14.17 14.82 6.74
C PRO A 113 14.79 13.55 6.12
N GLY A 114 14.10 12.94 5.15
CA GLY A 114 14.57 11.76 4.42
C GLY A 114 15.69 12.05 3.45
N CYS A 115 15.63 13.18 2.76
CA CYS A 115 16.73 13.65 1.91
C CYS A 115 18.00 13.84 2.74
N VAL A 116 17.90 14.49 3.90
CA VAL A 116 19.02 14.69 4.84
C VAL A 116 19.55 13.34 5.32
N ALA A 117 18.69 12.43 5.79
CA ALA A 117 19.11 11.10 6.25
C ALA A 117 19.85 10.31 5.16
N ARG A 118 19.33 10.33 3.92
CA ARG A 118 19.96 9.65 2.77
C ARG A 118 21.30 10.27 2.42
N ARG A 119 21.40 11.60 2.35
CA ARG A 119 22.63 12.33 2.04
C ARG A 119 23.74 12.03 3.04
N LEU A 120 23.38 11.88 4.32
CA LEU A 120 24.30 11.54 5.41
C LEU A 120 24.59 10.03 5.52
N GLY A 121 23.97 9.19 4.69
CA GLY A 121 24.15 7.73 4.73
C GLY A 121 23.47 7.03 5.93
N LEU A 122 22.54 7.71 6.60
CA LEU A 122 21.84 7.26 7.81
C LEU A 122 20.67 6.34 7.46
N ARG A 123 21.00 5.10 7.07
CA ARG A 123 20.03 4.14 6.50
C ARG A 123 18.85 3.83 7.42
N GLU A 124 19.08 3.60 8.72
CA GLU A 124 18.00 3.27 9.66
C GLU A 124 17.00 4.43 9.81
N LEU A 125 17.50 5.66 9.90
CA LEU A 125 16.64 6.85 10.01
C LEU A 125 15.88 7.11 8.71
N TYR A 126 16.52 6.88 7.56
CA TYR A 126 15.86 6.95 6.26
C TYR A 126 14.70 5.95 6.16
N GLU A 127 14.93 4.69 6.53
CA GLU A 127 13.90 3.65 6.52
C GLU A 127 12.72 3.99 7.46
N GLN A 128 12.98 4.58 8.65
CA GLN A 128 11.91 5.04 9.54
C GLN A 128 11.02 6.13 8.93
N LEU A 129 11.61 7.05 8.15
CA LEU A 129 10.87 8.11 7.48
C LEU A 129 10.09 7.58 6.28
N VAL A 130 10.65 6.64 5.52
CA VAL A 130 9.89 5.92 4.48
C VAL A 130 8.69 5.22 5.11
N ASP A 131 8.88 4.48 6.20
CA ASP A 131 7.77 3.79 6.87
C ASP A 131 6.74 4.78 7.44
N ALA A 132 7.16 5.97 7.87
CA ALA A 132 6.26 7.04 8.28
C ALA A 132 5.43 7.58 7.13
N GLY A 133 6.06 7.80 5.97
CA GLY A 133 5.36 8.19 4.74
C GLY A 133 4.34 7.16 4.33
N VAL A 134 4.71 5.87 4.30
CA VAL A 134 3.77 4.78 3.97
C VAL A 134 2.56 4.77 4.92
N ARG A 135 2.77 4.90 6.23
CA ARG A 135 1.66 4.97 7.19
C ARG A 135 0.76 6.19 6.95
N ALA A 136 1.33 7.33 6.61
CA ALA A 136 0.57 8.55 6.33
C ALA A 136 -0.27 8.39 5.06
N GLU A 137 0.33 7.93 3.95
CA GLU A 137 -0.37 7.72 2.67
C GLU A 137 -1.49 6.69 2.80
N LEU A 138 -1.26 5.55 3.47
CA LEU A 138 -2.31 4.55 3.70
C LEU A 138 -3.48 5.08 4.54
N LEU A 139 -3.20 5.95 5.50
CA LEU A 139 -4.23 6.59 6.30
C LEU A 139 -5.06 7.57 5.47
N LEU A 140 -4.40 8.45 4.70
CA LEU A 140 -5.04 9.44 3.84
C LEU A 140 -5.88 8.78 2.75
N ASN A 141 -5.32 7.77 2.07
CA ASN A 141 -6.04 6.95 1.08
C ASN A 141 -7.31 6.28 1.61
N ARG A 142 -7.42 6.12 2.94
CA ARG A 142 -8.60 5.55 3.61
C ARG A 142 -9.59 6.63 4.06
N LEU A 143 -9.11 7.83 4.39
CA LEU A 143 -9.93 8.98 4.77
C LEU A 143 -10.64 9.60 3.56
N ASP A 144 -10.02 9.62 2.38
CA ASP A 144 -10.64 10.10 1.13
C ASP A 144 -11.86 9.26 0.69
N GLY A 145 -12.01 8.04 1.23
CA GLY A 145 -13.18 7.18 1.00
C GLY A 145 -14.27 7.29 2.07
N TYR A 146 -14.17 8.22 3.02
CA TYR A 146 -15.14 8.41 4.09
C TYR A 146 -16.18 9.45 3.67
N GLU A 147 -17.39 9.01 3.32
CA GLU A 147 -18.55 9.90 3.27
C GLU A 147 -18.90 10.31 4.71
N GLU A 148 -18.96 11.61 4.98
CA GLU A 148 -19.41 12.17 6.25
C GLU A 148 -20.84 11.65 6.51
N LEU A 149 -21.06 10.96 7.63
CA LEU A 149 -22.39 10.52 8.01
C LEU A 149 -23.24 11.77 8.22
N GLU A 150 -24.30 11.95 7.44
CA GLU A 150 -25.34 12.92 7.76
C GLU A 150 -25.90 12.55 9.14
N ASP A 151 -25.68 13.43 10.13
CA ASP A 151 -26.25 13.31 11.47
C ASP A 151 -27.79 13.38 11.35
N ASP A 152 -28.42 12.21 11.25
CA ASP A 152 -29.86 12.01 11.42
C ASP A 152 -30.23 12.18 12.92
N ASP A 153 -30.10 13.40 13.42
CA ASP A 153 -30.75 13.81 14.67
C ASP A 153 -32.21 14.20 14.36
N GLU A 154 -33.04 13.22 14.01
CA GLU A 154 -34.50 13.32 14.19
C GLU A 154 -34.83 13.18 15.69
N GLU A 155 -34.63 14.25 16.47
CA GLU A 155 -35.35 14.42 17.73
C GLU A 155 -36.70 15.11 17.47
N GLU A 156 -37.76 14.30 17.46
CA GLU A 156 -39.14 14.76 17.64
C GLU A 156 -39.31 15.42 19.02
N GLU A 157 -39.49 16.75 19.10
CA GLU A 157 -40.36 17.34 20.12
C GLU A 157 -41.15 18.56 19.60
N GLU A 158 -42.47 18.49 19.81
CA GLU A 158 -43.46 19.50 19.50
C GLU A 158 -43.31 20.77 20.36
N GLY A 159 -43.42 21.95 19.75
CA GLY A 159 -44.24 23.03 20.33
C GLY A 159 -43.65 24.45 20.41
N GLN A 160 -44.30 25.33 19.63
CA GLN A 160 -44.61 26.76 19.87
C GLN A 160 -43.76 27.84 19.19
N GLU A 161 -44.50 28.63 18.41
CA GLU A 161 -44.16 29.86 17.71
C GLU A 161 -43.60 30.94 18.63
N GLU A 162 -42.53 31.62 18.20
CA GLU A 162 -42.52 33.08 18.14
C GLU A 162 -41.42 33.59 17.19
N LYS A 163 -41.81 34.54 16.32
CA LYS A 163 -40.98 35.22 15.34
C LYS A 163 -40.05 36.24 15.99
N ALA A 164 -38.78 36.27 15.57
CA ALA A 164 -38.02 37.51 15.46
C ALA A 164 -36.91 37.38 14.41
N GLU A 165 -36.92 38.29 13.44
CA GLU A 165 -35.94 38.50 12.39
C GLU A 165 -34.60 38.98 12.97
N ALA A 166 -33.49 38.44 12.47
CA ALA A 166 -32.21 39.14 12.39
C ALA A 166 -31.38 38.55 11.24
N GLU A 167 -31.26 39.32 10.17
CA GLU A 167 -30.33 39.13 9.07
C GLU A 167 -28.88 39.25 9.56
N ALA A 168 -28.03 38.29 9.22
CA ALA A 168 -26.61 38.52 8.96
C ALA A 168 -26.11 37.41 8.04
N GLY A 169 -25.71 37.81 6.82
CA GLY A 169 -25.26 36.91 5.76
C GLY A 169 -24.02 36.10 6.13
N ALA A 170 -24.04 34.83 5.75
CA ALA A 170 -22.86 34.02 5.49
C ALA A 170 -22.96 33.59 4.02
N GLU A 171 -21.94 33.94 3.26
CA GLU A 171 -21.73 33.46 1.89
C GLU A 171 -21.61 31.93 1.92
N GLU A 172 -22.38 31.27 1.07
CA GLU A 172 -22.21 29.86 0.72
C GLU A 172 -20.83 29.71 0.07
N VAL A 173 -19.91 29.02 0.75
CA VAL A 173 -18.71 28.48 0.10
C VAL A 173 -19.09 27.09 -0.37
N GLU A 174 -19.42 26.99 -1.67
CA GLU A 174 -19.44 25.71 -2.38
C GLU A 174 -18.00 25.16 -2.33
N VAL A 175 -17.78 24.13 -1.52
CA VAL A 175 -16.57 23.31 -1.60
C VAL A 175 -16.85 22.27 -2.69
N GLU A 176 -16.56 22.64 -3.94
CA GLU A 176 -16.40 21.65 -5.01
C GLU A 176 -15.24 20.73 -4.64
N GLY A 177 -15.50 19.42 -4.62
CA GLY A 177 -14.54 18.40 -4.25
C GLY A 177 -13.22 18.54 -5.01
N GLU A 178 -12.15 18.72 -4.26
CA GLU A 178 -10.78 18.77 -4.75
C GLU A 178 -10.40 17.40 -5.32
N SER A 179 -10.38 17.30 -6.65
CA SER A 179 -9.79 16.20 -7.39
C SER A 179 -8.27 16.30 -7.32
N ALA A 180 -7.62 15.36 -6.61
CA ALA A 180 -6.17 15.21 -6.56
C ALA A 180 -5.58 15.07 -7.99
N PRO A 181 -4.71 15.99 -8.47
CA PRO A 181 -4.13 15.88 -9.79
C PRO A 181 -2.83 15.05 -9.76
N GLN A 182 -2.79 14.01 -10.59
CA GLN A 182 -1.60 13.27 -11.06
C GLN A 182 -0.81 12.45 -10.02
N LEU A 183 -0.23 11.33 -10.48
CA LEU A 183 0.71 10.44 -9.75
C LEU A 183 2.01 11.11 -9.22
N VAL A 184 2.02 12.43 -9.00
CA VAL A 184 3.13 13.22 -8.47
C VAL A 184 2.68 14.44 -7.66
N GLU A 185 1.82 14.30 -6.64
CA GLU A 185 1.73 15.29 -5.54
C GLU A 185 1.51 14.65 -4.17
N ALA A 186 2.61 14.35 -3.46
CA ALA A 186 2.61 14.37 -2.00
C ALA A 186 2.84 15.81 -1.54
N ALA A 187 1.78 16.62 -1.45
CA ALA A 187 1.86 17.96 -0.90
C ALA A 187 0.52 18.45 -0.34
N THR A 188 0.19 18.10 0.90
CA THR A 188 -0.59 19.01 1.75
C THR A 188 0.38 20.02 2.35
N THR A 189 0.73 21.07 1.60
CA THR A 189 1.54 22.18 2.09
C THR A 189 0.64 23.34 2.54
N THR A 190 0.81 23.74 3.80
CA THR A 190 0.52 25.11 4.21
C THR A 190 1.39 26.07 3.39
N GLU A 191 0.72 27.04 2.78
CA GLU A 191 1.21 28.11 1.89
C GLU A 191 2.69 28.51 2.05
N THR A 192 3.50 28.22 1.03
CA THR A 192 4.58 29.13 0.60
C THR A 192 4.83 28.99 -0.90
N ALA A 193 4.85 30.13 -1.58
CA ALA A 193 4.72 30.27 -3.04
C ALA A 193 5.90 29.71 -3.85
N MET A 194 5.68 28.58 -4.54
CA MET A 194 6.27 28.31 -5.86
C MET A 194 5.22 28.64 -6.93
N GLU A 195 5.64 29.03 -8.14
CA GLU A 195 4.75 29.46 -9.23
C GLU A 195 3.67 28.41 -9.55
N THR A 196 2.46 28.62 -8.99
CA THR A 196 1.26 27.81 -9.27
C THR A 196 0.74 28.14 -10.65
N GLY A 197 1.38 27.60 -11.69
CA GLY A 197 0.69 27.39 -12.96
C GLY A 197 -0.40 26.33 -12.78
N PRO A 198 -1.34 26.23 -13.72
CA PRO A 198 -2.54 25.41 -13.55
C PRO A 198 -2.24 23.92 -13.34
N ASP A 199 -3.10 23.27 -12.55
CA ASP A 199 -3.03 21.83 -12.22
C ASP A 199 -3.25 20.94 -13.44
N VAL A 200 -2.57 19.80 -13.44
CA VAL A 200 -2.66 18.78 -14.49
C VAL A 200 -3.78 17.81 -14.14
N THR A 201 -5.00 18.10 -14.62
CA THR A 201 -6.14 17.19 -14.48
C THR A 201 -6.38 16.40 -15.77
N ASN A 202 -7.02 15.23 -15.66
CA ASN A 202 -7.40 14.40 -16.80
C ASN A 202 -8.20 15.19 -17.85
N SER A 203 -9.23 15.93 -17.41
CA SER A 203 -10.06 16.76 -18.30
C SER A 203 -9.26 17.85 -19.01
N ARG A 204 -8.39 18.57 -18.29
CA ARG A 204 -7.54 19.61 -18.87
C ARG A 204 -6.57 19.02 -19.88
N TYR A 205 -5.98 17.86 -19.59
CA TYR A 205 -5.08 17.18 -20.50
C TYR A 205 -5.79 16.78 -21.80
N LEU A 206 -6.96 16.15 -21.72
CA LEU A 206 -7.73 15.71 -22.89
C LEU A 206 -8.21 16.88 -23.77
N ASP A 207 -8.40 18.07 -23.19
CA ASP A 207 -8.78 19.30 -23.90
C ASP A 207 -7.57 20.13 -24.36
N SER A 208 -6.34 19.71 -24.03
CA SER A 208 -5.12 20.48 -24.33
C SER A 208 -4.64 20.30 -25.78
N ASN A 209 -3.91 21.30 -26.28
CA ASN A 209 -3.13 21.12 -27.52
C ASN A 209 -1.79 20.49 -27.18
N LEU A 210 -1.32 19.54 -27.99
CA LEU A 210 -0.05 18.88 -27.77
C LEU A 210 1.04 19.39 -28.72
N THR A 211 2.26 19.44 -28.20
CA THR A 211 3.46 19.72 -29.00
C THR A 211 4.26 18.43 -29.18
N PHE A 212 4.20 17.88 -30.40
CA PHE A 212 5.02 16.72 -30.79
C PHE A 212 6.39 17.18 -31.30
N GLN A 213 7.45 16.70 -30.64
CA GLN A 213 8.83 16.83 -31.09
C GLN A 213 9.43 15.44 -31.32
N ASN A 214 10.67 15.38 -31.82
CA ASN A 214 11.31 14.08 -32.09
C ASN A 214 11.61 13.31 -30.80
N ASP A 215 11.88 14.02 -29.72
CA ASP A 215 12.37 13.52 -28.44
C ASP A 215 11.36 13.68 -27.29
N ARG A 216 10.23 14.37 -27.51
CA ARG A 216 9.25 14.65 -26.45
C ARG A 216 7.85 14.93 -26.97
N LEU A 217 6.88 14.64 -26.12
CA LEU A 217 5.49 15.05 -26.21
C LEU A 217 5.17 15.94 -25.00
N LEU A 218 4.72 17.17 -25.28
CA LEU A 218 4.37 18.14 -24.24
C LEU A 218 2.91 18.57 -24.35
N ASP A 219 2.28 18.87 -23.22
CA ASP A 219 0.98 19.53 -23.20
C ASP A 219 1.11 21.06 -23.46
N GLN A 220 -0.03 21.76 -23.45
CA GLN A 220 -0.08 23.20 -23.71
C GLN A 220 0.66 24.05 -22.66
N ASP A 221 0.85 23.51 -21.44
CA ASP A 221 1.52 24.16 -20.32
C ASP A 221 3.00 23.74 -20.20
N GLN A 222 3.52 23.03 -21.21
CA GLN A 222 4.89 22.49 -21.28
C GLN A 222 5.18 21.40 -20.23
N ASN A 223 4.17 20.70 -19.72
CA ASN A 223 4.38 19.49 -18.94
C ASN A 223 4.84 18.36 -19.84
N GLY A 224 5.82 17.57 -19.38
CA GLY A 224 6.29 16.39 -20.08
C GLY A 224 5.27 15.27 -20.00
N VAL A 225 4.66 14.91 -21.14
CA VAL A 225 3.68 13.81 -21.25
C VAL A 225 4.40 12.49 -21.48
N MET A 226 5.38 12.48 -22.39
CA MET A 226 6.23 11.32 -22.68
C MET A 226 7.54 11.81 -23.31
N MET A 227 8.66 11.15 -23.03
CA MET A 227 10.01 11.59 -23.42
C MET A 227 10.87 10.44 -23.95
N ALA A 228 11.75 10.72 -24.92
CA ALA A 228 12.57 9.70 -25.56
C ALA A 228 13.61 9.05 -24.65
N TRP A 229 13.98 9.66 -23.52
CA TRP A 229 14.88 9.03 -22.54
C TRP A 229 14.31 7.72 -21.98
N GLU A 230 12.98 7.55 -22.02
CA GLU A 230 12.26 6.38 -21.53
C GLU A 230 12.42 5.15 -22.47
N THR A 231 13.00 5.34 -23.66
CA THR A 231 13.13 4.29 -24.69
C THR A 231 13.75 3.01 -24.14
N ASP A 232 14.86 3.10 -23.41
CA ASP A 232 15.57 1.91 -22.92
C ASP A 232 14.79 1.16 -21.83
N ILE A 233 14.03 1.88 -20.99
CA ILE A 233 13.22 1.27 -19.93
C ILE A 233 11.93 0.66 -20.50
N MET A 234 11.31 1.29 -21.49
CA MET A 234 10.14 0.76 -22.21
C MET A 234 10.51 -0.49 -23.01
N ALA A 235 11.67 -0.51 -23.67
CA ALA A 235 12.16 -1.68 -24.39
C ALA A 235 12.31 -2.90 -23.46
N LYS A 236 12.93 -2.70 -22.28
CA LYS A 236 13.08 -3.76 -21.26
C LYS A 236 11.73 -4.26 -20.76
N SER A 237 10.79 -3.34 -20.51
CA SER A 237 9.44 -3.68 -20.04
C SER A 237 8.69 -4.51 -21.09
N ALA A 238 8.70 -4.09 -22.36
CA ALA A 238 8.07 -4.83 -23.46
C ALA A 238 8.66 -6.25 -23.64
N MET A 239 9.99 -6.39 -23.62
CA MET A 239 10.66 -7.70 -23.76
C MET A 239 10.33 -8.65 -22.60
N LYS A 240 10.23 -8.12 -21.39
CA LYS A 240 9.88 -8.87 -20.19
C LYS A 240 8.42 -9.32 -20.18
N LEU A 241 7.54 -8.42 -20.63
CA LEU A 241 6.11 -8.64 -20.68
C LEU A 241 5.73 -9.64 -21.78
N LEU A 242 6.40 -9.57 -22.94
CA LEU A 242 6.20 -10.47 -24.08
C LEU A 242 7.44 -11.31 -24.37
N PRO A 243 7.76 -12.32 -23.53
CA PRO A 243 8.97 -13.13 -23.69
C PRO A 243 8.91 -14.08 -24.90
N THR A 244 7.73 -14.28 -25.48
CA THR A 244 7.50 -15.17 -26.63
C THR A 244 6.54 -14.52 -27.63
N PRO A 245 6.70 -14.79 -28.94
CA PRO A 245 5.74 -14.33 -29.95
C PRO A 245 4.33 -14.90 -29.78
N GLY A 246 3.35 -14.23 -30.38
CA GLY A 246 1.98 -14.71 -30.49
C GLY A 246 1.09 -14.48 -29.28
N LEU A 247 1.52 -13.66 -28.32
CA LEU A 247 0.71 -13.25 -27.17
C LEU A 247 -0.31 -12.17 -27.58
N ARG A 248 -1.46 -12.12 -26.92
CA ARG A 248 -2.44 -11.03 -26.99
C ARG A 248 -2.08 -10.00 -25.93
N VAL A 249 -1.86 -8.76 -26.35
CA VAL A 249 -1.42 -7.67 -25.46
C VAL A 249 -2.39 -6.51 -25.52
N LEU A 250 -2.65 -5.93 -24.36
CA LEU A 250 -3.32 -4.64 -24.19
C LEU A 250 -2.29 -3.60 -23.71
N ASN A 251 -2.20 -2.48 -24.41
CA ASN A 251 -1.54 -1.28 -23.93
C ASN A 251 -2.59 -0.19 -23.64
N VAL A 252 -2.46 0.48 -22.49
CA VAL A 252 -3.33 1.58 -22.06
C VAL A 252 -2.48 2.86 -21.97
N GLY A 253 -2.65 3.75 -22.94
CA GLY A 253 -1.82 4.93 -23.15
C GLY A 253 -0.79 4.71 -24.27
N HIS A 254 -1.00 5.34 -25.44
CA HIS A 254 -0.08 5.22 -26.57
C HIS A 254 1.06 6.22 -26.48
N GLY A 255 0.74 7.48 -26.14
CA GLY A 255 1.68 8.59 -26.13
C GLY A 255 2.43 8.73 -27.48
N MET A 256 3.74 8.57 -27.46
CA MET A 256 4.59 8.63 -28.66
C MET A 256 4.68 7.30 -29.44
N GLY A 257 4.14 6.20 -28.88
CA GLY A 257 4.18 4.86 -29.46
C GLY A 257 5.52 4.14 -29.30
N ILE A 258 6.33 4.54 -28.32
CA ILE A 258 7.65 3.97 -28.04
C ILE A 258 7.50 2.52 -27.55
N VAL A 259 6.75 2.31 -26.46
CA VAL A 259 6.50 0.97 -25.91
C VAL A 259 5.76 0.08 -26.91
N ASP A 260 4.74 0.62 -27.60
CA ASP A 260 4.00 -0.13 -28.62
C ASP A 260 4.91 -0.58 -29.77
N GLY A 261 5.93 0.22 -30.10
CA GLY A 261 6.95 -0.13 -31.08
C GLY A 261 7.68 -1.40 -30.69
N PHE A 262 8.19 -1.44 -29.45
CA PHE A 262 8.88 -2.62 -28.90
C PHE A 262 7.96 -3.82 -28.69
N ILE A 263 6.70 -3.59 -28.32
CA ILE A 263 5.68 -4.64 -28.24
C ILE A 263 5.47 -5.27 -29.63
N GLN A 264 5.30 -4.45 -30.67
CA GLN A 264 5.15 -4.94 -32.05
C GLN A 264 6.38 -5.72 -32.54
N GLU A 265 7.59 -5.35 -32.12
CA GLU A 265 8.81 -6.11 -32.40
C GLU A 265 8.79 -7.52 -31.79
N GLN A 266 8.06 -7.75 -30.70
CA GLN A 266 7.86 -9.08 -30.11
C GLN A 266 6.85 -9.95 -30.88
N SER A 267 6.27 -9.45 -31.98
CA SER A 267 5.33 -10.19 -32.85
C SER A 267 4.11 -10.77 -32.10
N PRO A 268 3.29 -9.93 -31.44
CA PRO A 268 2.06 -10.36 -30.78
C PRO A 268 1.05 -10.90 -31.81
N ALA A 269 0.12 -11.74 -31.35
CA ALA A 269 -1.00 -12.19 -32.18
C ALA A 269 -2.06 -11.08 -32.32
N GLU A 270 -2.31 -10.37 -31.21
CA GLU A 270 -3.22 -9.23 -31.12
C GLU A 270 -2.57 -8.17 -30.25
N HIS A 271 -2.70 -6.89 -30.65
CA HIS A 271 -2.16 -5.75 -29.94
C HIS A 271 -3.23 -4.67 -29.85
N HIS A 272 -3.92 -4.64 -28.73
CA HIS A 272 -4.95 -3.65 -28.44
C HIS A 272 -4.30 -2.43 -27.80
N ILE A 273 -4.60 -1.24 -28.32
CA ILE A 273 -4.06 0.02 -27.82
C ILE A 273 -5.23 0.94 -27.50
N ILE A 274 -5.33 1.40 -26.26
CA ILE A 274 -6.31 2.40 -25.83
C ILE A 274 -5.64 3.76 -25.78
N GLU A 275 -6.24 4.75 -26.43
CA GLU A 275 -5.76 6.13 -26.42
C GLU A 275 -6.94 7.11 -26.42
N ALA A 276 -6.92 8.03 -25.44
CA ALA A 276 -7.99 8.96 -25.19
C ALA A 276 -7.77 10.32 -25.85
N HIS A 277 -6.51 10.76 -26.00
CA HIS A 277 -6.21 12.11 -26.47
C HIS A 277 -6.41 12.22 -27.99
N PRO A 278 -7.30 13.10 -28.48
CA PRO A 278 -7.65 13.17 -29.90
C PRO A 278 -6.47 13.42 -30.84
N GLU A 279 -5.52 14.28 -30.45
CA GLU A 279 -4.32 14.54 -31.24
C GLU A 279 -3.35 13.35 -31.30
N VAL A 280 -3.24 12.55 -30.24
CA VAL A 280 -2.43 11.33 -30.23
C VAL A 280 -3.06 10.28 -31.14
N VAL A 281 -4.38 10.08 -31.05
CA VAL A 281 -5.12 9.20 -31.97
C VAL A 281 -4.95 9.63 -33.43
N ALA A 282 -5.02 10.93 -33.72
CA ALA A 282 -4.80 11.45 -35.08
C ALA A 282 -3.38 11.16 -35.57
N GLU A 283 -2.38 11.29 -34.70
CA GLU A 283 -0.99 10.96 -34.98
C GLU A 283 -0.77 9.45 -35.19
N MET A 284 -1.43 8.60 -34.40
CA MET A 284 -1.42 7.14 -34.57
C MET A 284 -1.89 6.76 -35.98
N LYS A 285 -3.05 7.31 -36.39
CA LYS A 285 -3.62 7.10 -37.72
C LYS A 285 -2.69 7.61 -38.82
N ARG A 286 -2.07 8.79 -38.63
CA ARG A 286 -1.12 9.36 -39.59
C ARG A 286 0.13 8.49 -39.77
N LYS A 287 0.62 7.88 -38.69
CA LYS A 287 1.77 6.95 -38.67
C LYS A 287 1.43 5.53 -39.16
N GLY A 288 0.17 5.27 -39.45
CA GLY A 288 -0.29 3.99 -39.99
C GLY A 288 -0.37 2.87 -38.94
N TRP A 289 -0.66 3.20 -37.68
CA TRP A 289 -0.77 2.21 -36.60
C TRP A 289 -1.93 1.24 -36.82
N GLY A 290 -3.07 1.71 -37.32
CA GLY A 290 -4.25 0.87 -37.58
C GLY A 290 -4.05 -0.15 -38.70
N GLU A 291 -3.04 0.03 -39.55
CA GLU A 291 -2.69 -0.90 -40.63
C GLU A 291 -1.62 -1.93 -40.23
N LYS A 292 -1.06 -1.82 -39.02
CA LYS A 292 -0.06 -2.78 -38.52
C LYS A 292 -0.73 -4.14 -38.22
N PRO A 293 -0.04 -5.26 -38.46
CA PRO A 293 -0.59 -6.59 -38.19
C PRO A 293 -1.03 -6.75 -36.72
N GLY A 294 -2.25 -7.25 -36.52
CA GLY A 294 -2.80 -7.54 -35.20
C GLY A 294 -3.16 -6.32 -34.35
N VAL A 295 -2.97 -5.08 -34.84
CA VAL A 295 -3.28 -3.88 -34.06
C VAL A 295 -4.77 -3.54 -34.10
N THR A 296 -5.34 -3.28 -32.92
CA THR A 296 -6.68 -2.71 -32.73
C THR A 296 -6.55 -1.44 -31.90
N ILE A 297 -6.97 -0.30 -32.45
CA ILE A 297 -6.99 0.98 -31.74
C ILE A 297 -8.38 1.19 -31.15
N HIS A 298 -8.45 1.46 -29.85
CA HIS A 298 -9.68 1.87 -29.16
C HIS A 298 -9.55 3.36 -28.80
N GLU A 299 -10.41 4.18 -29.39
CA GLU A 299 -10.37 5.64 -29.24
C GLU A 299 -11.29 6.05 -28.10
N GLY A 300 -10.73 6.57 -27.01
CA GLY A 300 -11.48 7.00 -25.83
C GLY A 300 -10.76 6.69 -24.53
N ARG A 301 -11.42 7.00 -23.42
CA ARG A 301 -10.90 6.75 -22.08
C ARG A 301 -10.97 5.26 -21.75
N TRP A 302 -9.96 4.77 -21.04
CA TRP A 302 -9.93 3.36 -20.64
C TRP A 302 -11.08 3.02 -19.69
N GLN A 303 -11.50 3.98 -18.85
CA GLN A 303 -12.64 3.85 -17.94
C GLN A 303 -13.94 3.51 -18.67
N ASP A 304 -14.09 3.93 -19.93
CA ASP A 304 -15.27 3.65 -20.75
C ASP A 304 -15.09 2.35 -21.58
N ILE A 305 -13.86 2.06 -22.02
CA ILE A 305 -13.55 0.98 -22.97
C ILE A 305 -13.35 -0.37 -22.26
N LEU A 306 -12.61 -0.39 -21.14
CA LEU A 306 -12.25 -1.63 -20.45
C LEU A 306 -13.47 -2.41 -19.94
N PRO A 307 -14.49 -1.78 -19.32
CA PRO A 307 -15.69 -2.50 -18.89
C PRO A 307 -16.43 -3.20 -20.03
N ASP A 308 -16.47 -2.59 -21.22
CA ASP A 308 -17.07 -3.20 -22.41
C ASP A 308 -16.28 -4.40 -22.91
N LEU A 309 -14.94 -4.36 -22.84
CA LEU A 309 -14.08 -5.51 -23.19
C LEU A 309 -14.25 -6.66 -22.20
N VAL A 310 -14.34 -6.35 -20.89
CA VAL A 310 -14.67 -7.33 -19.84
C VAL A 310 -16.03 -7.98 -20.12
N GLY A 311 -17.06 -7.17 -20.43
CA GLY A 311 -18.40 -7.66 -20.76
C GLY A 311 -18.46 -8.55 -22.00
N GLN A 312 -17.51 -8.40 -22.91
CA GLN A 312 -17.34 -9.25 -24.09
C GLN A 312 -16.53 -10.52 -23.82
N GLY A 313 -15.92 -10.65 -22.64
CA GLY A 313 -15.05 -11.76 -22.26
C GLY A 313 -13.70 -11.73 -23.00
N VAL A 314 -13.23 -10.54 -23.38
CA VAL A 314 -11.89 -10.37 -23.96
C VAL A 314 -10.86 -10.52 -22.84
N MET A 315 -9.82 -11.31 -23.10
CA MET A 315 -8.74 -11.58 -22.17
C MET A 315 -7.40 -11.42 -22.89
N PHE A 316 -6.38 -10.98 -22.16
CA PHE A 316 -5.03 -10.71 -22.66
C PHE A 316 -3.99 -11.52 -21.88
N ASP A 317 -2.96 -11.97 -22.60
CA ASP A 317 -1.81 -12.64 -22.01
C ASP A 317 -0.83 -11.62 -21.38
N ALA A 318 -0.91 -10.36 -21.82
CA ALA A 318 -0.08 -9.25 -21.37
C ALA A 318 -0.87 -7.94 -21.27
N ILE A 319 -0.66 -7.16 -20.21
CA ILE A 319 -1.20 -5.79 -20.07
C ILE A 319 -0.08 -4.81 -19.71
N TYR A 320 -0.01 -3.66 -20.40
CA TYR A 320 0.88 -2.55 -20.05
C TYR A 320 0.05 -1.28 -19.80
N TYR A 321 0.35 -0.56 -18.73
CA TYR A 321 -0.35 0.67 -18.34
C TYR A 321 0.62 1.85 -18.21
N ASP A 322 0.41 2.88 -19.01
CA ASP A 322 1.27 4.07 -19.06
C ASP A 322 0.44 5.29 -19.48
N THR A 323 -0.44 5.70 -18.57
CA THR A 323 -1.36 6.83 -18.76
C THR A 323 -0.80 8.13 -18.19
N PHE A 324 -1.32 9.25 -18.66
CA PHE A 324 -0.97 10.58 -18.16
C PHE A 324 -2.19 11.26 -17.53
N ALA A 325 -1.94 12.08 -16.50
CA ALA A 325 -2.96 12.85 -15.78
C ALA A 325 -4.04 12.01 -15.06
N GLU A 326 -3.69 10.80 -14.62
CA GLU A 326 -4.53 9.95 -13.76
C GLU A 326 -4.11 10.07 -12.29
N SER A 327 -5.07 9.94 -11.38
CA SER A 327 -4.82 9.90 -9.94
C SER A 327 -4.33 8.51 -9.49
N TYR A 328 -3.82 8.42 -8.26
CA TYR A 328 -3.55 7.11 -7.66
C TYR A 328 -4.82 6.28 -7.45
N GLY A 329 -5.95 6.92 -7.14
CA GLY A 329 -7.25 6.25 -7.06
C GLY A 329 -7.64 5.55 -8.36
N ASP A 330 -7.48 6.24 -9.50
CA ASP A 330 -7.72 5.68 -10.84
C ASP A 330 -6.82 4.49 -11.12
N PHE A 331 -5.53 4.60 -10.75
CA PHE A 331 -4.59 3.50 -10.92
C PHE A 331 -4.96 2.28 -10.06
N ARG A 332 -5.41 2.49 -8.82
CA ARG A 332 -5.92 1.41 -7.97
C ARG A 332 -7.13 0.73 -8.56
N GLU A 333 -8.12 1.50 -9.00
CA GLU A 333 -9.32 0.94 -9.66
C GLU A 333 -8.95 0.12 -10.90
N PHE A 334 -8.00 0.63 -11.70
CA PHE A 334 -7.52 -0.08 -12.88
C PHE A 334 -7.04 -1.49 -12.53
N PHE A 335 -6.17 -1.65 -11.53
CA PHE A 335 -5.66 -2.98 -11.20
C PHE A 335 -6.59 -3.83 -10.33
N SER A 336 -7.42 -3.21 -9.47
CA SER A 336 -8.32 -3.95 -8.59
C SER A 336 -9.59 -4.44 -9.29
N GLU A 337 -9.95 -3.84 -10.44
CA GLU A 337 -11.16 -4.21 -11.19
C GLU A 337 -10.82 -4.64 -12.62
N GLN A 338 -10.17 -3.77 -13.40
CA GLN A 338 -10.03 -3.97 -14.85
C GLN A 338 -9.00 -5.05 -15.18
N VAL A 339 -7.83 -5.02 -14.55
CA VAL A 339 -6.79 -6.05 -14.77
C VAL A 339 -7.32 -7.42 -14.36
N ILE A 340 -8.07 -7.53 -13.25
CA ILE A 340 -8.67 -8.81 -12.81
C ILE A 340 -9.61 -9.38 -13.88
N GLY A 341 -10.42 -8.52 -14.52
CA GLY A 341 -11.37 -8.93 -15.55
C GLY A 341 -10.77 -9.19 -16.94
N LEU A 342 -9.54 -8.76 -17.20
CA LEU A 342 -8.94 -8.75 -18.53
C LEU A 342 -7.65 -9.57 -18.65
N LEU A 343 -6.99 -9.91 -17.55
CA LEU A 343 -5.73 -10.65 -17.57
C LEU A 343 -5.98 -12.16 -17.50
N GLU A 344 -5.36 -12.92 -18.40
CA GLU A 344 -5.36 -14.38 -18.34
C GLU A 344 -4.72 -14.89 -17.03
N GLN A 345 -5.09 -16.10 -16.59
CA GLN A 345 -4.64 -16.66 -15.30
C GLN A 345 -3.11 -16.74 -15.15
N GLU A 346 -2.40 -17.01 -16.25
CA GLU A 346 -0.92 -17.03 -16.31
C GLU A 346 -0.35 -15.77 -16.98
N GLY A 347 -1.21 -14.78 -17.23
CA GLY A 347 -0.86 -13.52 -17.84
C GLY A 347 0.04 -12.68 -16.95
N LYS A 348 0.76 -11.76 -17.58
CA LYS A 348 1.62 -10.80 -16.90
C LYS A 348 1.13 -9.39 -17.14
N TRP A 349 1.32 -8.52 -16.18
CA TRP A 349 1.12 -7.10 -16.42
C TRP A 349 2.22 -6.24 -15.81
N SER A 350 2.33 -5.02 -16.31
CA SER A 350 3.33 -4.04 -15.90
C SER A 350 2.80 -2.64 -16.15
N PHE A 351 3.42 -1.65 -15.54
CA PHE A 351 3.07 -0.25 -15.69
C PHE A 351 4.32 0.63 -15.60
N PHE A 352 4.23 1.86 -16.11
CA PHE A 352 5.28 2.85 -15.88
C PHE A 352 5.25 3.33 -14.42
N ASN A 353 6.25 2.94 -13.63
CA ASN A 353 6.33 3.32 -12.22
C ASN A 353 7.07 4.66 -12.04
N GLY A 354 6.35 5.77 -12.22
CA GLY A 354 6.84 7.14 -12.02
C GLY A 354 6.40 7.83 -10.72
N MET A 355 5.70 7.12 -9.84
CA MET A 355 5.06 7.72 -8.66
C MET A 355 6.07 8.29 -7.67
N GLY A 356 6.06 9.61 -7.48
CA GLY A 356 7.02 10.30 -6.60
C GLY A 356 8.47 10.27 -7.10
N ALA A 357 8.70 10.01 -8.39
CA ALA A 357 10.05 9.91 -8.96
C ALA A 357 10.82 11.26 -9.03
N ASP A 358 10.18 12.37 -8.68
CA ASP A 358 10.82 13.67 -8.48
C ASP A 358 11.63 13.74 -7.17
N ARG A 359 11.44 12.78 -6.24
CA ARG A 359 12.20 12.70 -4.99
C ARG A 359 12.33 11.27 -4.49
N GLN A 360 13.57 10.86 -4.18
CA GLN A 360 13.87 9.48 -3.78
C GLN A 360 12.98 8.95 -2.63
N ILE A 361 12.78 9.72 -1.56
CA ILE A 361 11.95 9.24 -0.44
C ILE A 361 10.48 9.05 -0.86
N SER A 362 9.94 9.94 -1.69
CA SER A 362 8.58 9.82 -2.20
C SER A 362 8.45 8.59 -3.10
N TYR A 363 9.43 8.35 -3.98
CA TYR A 363 9.48 7.15 -4.81
C TYR A 363 9.51 5.84 -3.98
N ASP A 364 10.28 5.82 -2.89
CA ASP A 364 10.36 4.67 -1.99
C ASP A 364 9.07 4.46 -1.18
N VAL A 365 8.40 5.55 -0.79
CA VAL A 365 7.09 5.52 -0.12
C VAL A 365 6.03 4.96 -1.06
N TYR A 366 5.85 5.56 -2.24
CA TYR A 366 4.80 5.15 -3.18
C TYR A 366 5.02 3.75 -3.74
N GLN A 367 6.27 3.29 -3.89
CA GLN A 367 6.51 1.89 -4.22
C GLN A 367 5.94 0.94 -3.17
N LYS A 368 6.20 1.20 -1.87
CA LYS A 368 5.68 0.37 -0.78
C LYS A 368 4.16 0.44 -0.67
N VAL A 369 3.57 1.61 -0.87
CA VAL A 369 2.10 1.79 -0.91
C VAL A 369 1.50 0.97 -2.05
N ALA A 370 2.05 1.10 -3.27
CA ALA A 370 1.62 0.31 -4.42
C ALA A 370 1.80 -1.19 -4.19
N GLU A 371 2.91 -1.65 -3.63
CA GLU A 371 3.13 -3.05 -3.32
C GLU A 371 2.06 -3.62 -2.36
N MET A 372 1.65 -2.85 -1.36
CA MET A 372 0.56 -3.25 -0.45
C MET A 372 -0.80 -3.31 -1.16
N ASP A 373 -1.16 -2.29 -1.93
CA ASP A 373 -2.45 -2.27 -2.62
C ASP A 373 -2.53 -3.34 -3.75
N LEU A 374 -1.41 -3.62 -4.42
CA LEU A 374 -1.29 -4.70 -5.40
C LEU A 374 -1.43 -6.08 -4.75
N MET A 375 -0.82 -6.26 -3.57
CA MET A 375 -0.99 -7.46 -2.76
C MET A 375 -2.46 -7.63 -2.36
N ASP A 376 -3.13 -6.58 -1.91
CA ASP A 376 -4.55 -6.62 -1.56
C ASP A 376 -5.44 -6.93 -2.79
N ALA A 377 -5.04 -6.50 -3.98
CA ALA A 377 -5.71 -6.82 -5.25
C ALA A 377 -5.42 -8.22 -5.81
N GLY A 378 -4.52 -8.99 -5.18
CA GLY A 378 -4.25 -10.37 -5.55
C GLY A 378 -3.03 -10.60 -6.46
N PHE A 379 -2.09 -9.65 -6.50
CA PHE A 379 -0.90 -9.72 -7.35
C PHE A 379 0.40 -9.88 -6.54
N ASP A 380 1.29 -10.74 -7.03
CA ASP A 380 2.71 -10.71 -6.69
C ASP A 380 3.40 -9.67 -7.59
N VAL A 381 4.31 -8.88 -7.03
CA VAL A 381 5.13 -7.92 -7.80
C VAL A 381 6.63 -8.20 -7.64
N GLU A 382 7.34 -8.27 -8.76
CA GLU A 382 8.80 -8.28 -8.79
C GLU A 382 9.33 -6.94 -9.31
N TRP A 383 10.31 -6.38 -8.60
CA TRP A 383 11.00 -5.15 -8.97
C TRP A 383 12.43 -5.46 -9.42
N GLU A 384 12.86 -4.89 -10.55
CA GLU A 384 14.27 -4.89 -10.96
C GLU A 384 14.78 -3.45 -10.96
N GLU A 385 15.91 -3.16 -10.33
CA GLU A 385 16.48 -1.82 -10.38
C GLU A 385 17.34 -1.61 -11.64
N ILE A 386 17.05 -0.55 -12.39
CA ILE A 386 17.73 -0.15 -13.61
C ILE A 386 18.37 1.22 -13.40
N ALA A 387 19.70 1.31 -13.44
CA ALA A 387 20.39 2.61 -13.42
C ALA A 387 20.03 3.43 -14.66
N LEU A 388 19.77 4.72 -14.47
CA LEU A 388 19.43 5.66 -15.51
C LEU A 388 20.65 6.53 -15.89
N PRO A 389 20.69 7.05 -17.13
CA PRO A 389 21.62 8.12 -17.48
C PRO A 389 21.29 9.40 -16.71
N LYS A 390 22.22 10.35 -16.69
CA LYS A 390 21.93 11.69 -16.17
C LYS A 390 20.92 12.38 -17.08
N LEU A 391 19.79 12.81 -16.50
CA LEU A 391 18.67 13.39 -17.24
C LEU A 391 18.65 14.93 -17.21
N ASP A 392 19.69 15.59 -16.68
CA ASP A 392 19.71 17.06 -16.47
C ASP A 392 19.33 17.85 -17.73
N SER A 393 19.78 17.41 -18.91
CA SER A 393 19.50 18.06 -20.20
C SER A 393 18.13 17.72 -20.80
N GLU A 394 17.45 16.68 -20.31
CA GLU A 394 16.14 16.28 -20.85
C GLU A 394 15.07 17.33 -20.51
N TRP A 395 15.27 18.07 -19.40
CA TRP A 395 14.31 19.04 -18.88
C TRP A 395 14.35 20.42 -19.56
N ASP A 396 15.26 20.64 -20.52
CA ASP A 396 15.34 21.90 -21.26
C ASP A 396 14.03 22.17 -22.03
N GLY A 397 13.29 23.20 -21.60
CA GLY A 397 11.99 23.55 -22.18
C GLY A 397 10.81 22.73 -21.66
N VAL A 398 11.01 21.93 -20.60
CA VAL A 398 9.93 21.25 -19.86
C VAL A 398 9.65 22.04 -18.59
N ARG A 399 8.38 22.27 -18.27
CA ARG A 399 7.95 23.10 -17.13
C ARG A 399 8.47 22.56 -15.79
N ARG A 400 8.34 21.25 -15.56
CA ARG A 400 8.80 20.57 -14.34
C ARG A 400 9.43 19.23 -14.70
N ALA A 401 10.56 18.94 -14.08
CA ALA A 401 11.15 17.61 -14.14
C ALA A 401 10.30 16.64 -13.33
N TYR A 402 9.71 15.63 -14.00
CA TYR A 402 8.94 14.58 -13.34
C TYR A 402 9.81 13.43 -12.84
N TRP A 403 11.12 13.45 -13.16
CA TRP A 403 12.06 12.42 -12.77
C TRP A 403 13.38 13.03 -12.29
N GLN A 404 13.79 12.72 -11.06
CA GLN A 404 15.05 13.22 -10.47
C GLN A 404 15.86 12.13 -9.75
N ILE A 405 15.42 10.88 -9.81
CA ILE A 405 16.11 9.75 -9.19
C ILE A 405 17.06 9.05 -10.17
N GLU A 406 18.07 8.37 -9.64
CA GLU A 406 19.17 7.77 -10.42
C GLU A 406 18.85 6.38 -11.00
N SER A 407 17.73 5.78 -10.60
CA SER A 407 17.33 4.44 -11.02
C SER A 407 15.82 4.32 -11.21
N TYR A 408 15.41 3.46 -12.16
CA TYR A 408 14.03 3.09 -12.43
C TYR A 408 13.76 1.66 -11.93
N ARG A 409 12.60 1.43 -11.32
CA ARG A 409 12.14 0.11 -10.87
C ARG A 409 10.86 -0.28 -11.62
N PRO A 410 10.96 -0.94 -12.80
CA PRO A 410 9.80 -1.49 -13.48
C PRO A 410 9.18 -2.64 -12.68
N PRO A 411 7.85 -2.64 -12.51
CA PRO A 411 7.13 -3.75 -11.88
C PRO A 411 6.90 -4.87 -12.88
N GLN A 412 6.95 -6.12 -12.40
CA GLN A 412 6.44 -7.28 -13.12
C GLN A 412 5.41 -7.97 -12.24
N LEU A 413 4.17 -7.99 -12.70
CA LEU A 413 3.07 -8.50 -11.90
C LEU A 413 2.46 -9.75 -12.51
N VAL A 414 2.07 -10.66 -11.62
CA VAL A 414 1.30 -11.86 -11.90
C VAL A 414 0.26 -12.04 -10.82
N PHE A 415 -0.83 -12.75 -11.11
CA PHE A 415 -1.74 -13.19 -10.05
C PHE A 415 -0.98 -14.03 -9.02
N PHE A 416 -1.41 -13.95 -7.75
CA PHE A 416 -0.89 -14.85 -6.72
C PHE A 416 -0.93 -16.29 -7.19
N THR A 417 0.25 -16.89 -7.22
CA THR A 417 0.34 -18.35 -7.30
C THR A 417 0.49 -18.87 -5.89
N SER A 418 -0.14 -20.00 -5.58
CA SER A 418 -0.07 -20.69 -4.28
C SER A 418 1.35 -21.14 -3.87
N GLN A 419 2.41 -20.67 -4.54
CA GLN A 419 3.80 -21.07 -4.34
C GLN A 419 4.77 -19.92 -4.02
N THR A 420 4.42 -18.63 -4.20
CA THR A 420 5.46 -17.60 -4.36
C THR A 420 6.10 -17.04 -3.08
N HIS A 421 5.53 -17.16 -1.87
CA HIS A 421 6.19 -16.60 -0.66
C HIS A 421 6.36 -17.57 0.52
N LEU A 422 7.45 -18.34 0.42
CA LEU A 422 8.38 -18.56 1.53
C LEU A 422 9.54 -17.55 1.39
N ILE A 423 9.34 -16.27 1.71
CA ILE A 423 10.46 -15.33 1.89
C ILE A 423 11.09 -15.61 3.27
N PRO A 424 12.42 -15.74 3.40
CA PRO A 424 13.07 -15.85 4.70
C PRO A 424 13.00 -14.49 5.43
N LEU A 425 12.36 -14.49 6.61
CA LEU A 425 12.29 -13.31 7.49
C LEU A 425 13.71 -12.85 7.93
N PRO A 426 13.92 -11.53 8.11
CA PRO A 426 15.10 -10.99 8.78
C PRO A 426 15.22 -11.53 10.21
N LYS A 427 16.45 -11.57 10.72
CA LYS A 427 16.76 -12.22 11.99
C LYS A 427 16.18 -11.43 13.16
N ALA A 428 15.68 -12.14 14.15
CA ALA A 428 15.15 -11.62 15.42
C ALA A 428 16.11 -10.73 16.24
N SER A 429 17.35 -10.50 15.79
CA SER A 429 18.28 -9.54 16.40
C SER A 429 17.87 -8.09 16.17
N ASP A 430 17.04 -7.81 15.17
CA ASP A 430 16.86 -6.46 14.65
C ASP A 430 15.67 -5.71 15.30
N PHE A 431 14.86 -6.39 16.13
CA PHE A 431 13.66 -5.83 16.76
C PHE A 431 13.75 -5.63 18.28
N LYS A 432 14.95 -5.67 18.87
CA LYS A 432 15.11 -5.71 20.33
C LYS A 432 14.77 -4.43 21.10
N ASN A 433 14.38 -3.33 20.46
CA ASN A 433 14.29 -2.01 21.12
C ASN A 433 12.89 -1.34 21.08
N TYR A 434 11.83 -2.09 21.37
CA TYR A 434 10.52 -1.49 21.68
C TYR A 434 10.03 -1.95 23.06
N ILE A 435 10.26 -1.11 24.06
CA ILE A 435 9.65 -1.21 25.39
C ILE A 435 8.47 -0.23 25.45
N TYR A 436 7.37 -0.75 25.98
CA TYR A 436 6.03 -0.19 26.22
C TYR A 436 5.95 1.20 26.89
N SER A 437 4.90 1.95 26.55
CA SER A 437 4.05 2.70 27.48
C SER A 437 2.62 2.80 26.92
N PRO A 438 1.56 2.66 27.75
CA PRO A 438 0.18 2.50 27.29
C PRO A 438 -0.43 3.85 26.94
N LEU A 439 -1.01 3.96 25.75
CA LEU A 439 -1.97 5.00 25.41
C LEU A 439 -3.35 4.34 25.31
N GLU A 440 -4.29 4.97 25.99
CA GLU A 440 -5.67 4.53 26.17
C GLU A 440 -6.44 4.47 24.84
N GLU A 441 -7.43 3.58 24.85
CA GLU A 441 -8.28 3.13 23.75
C GLU A 441 -8.88 4.27 22.91
N ASN A 442 -8.46 4.36 21.66
CA ASN A 442 -9.34 4.76 20.56
C ASN A 442 -8.87 4.10 19.25
N THR A 443 -8.99 2.77 19.17
CA THR A 443 -8.67 2.01 17.96
C THR A 443 -9.83 2.09 16.97
N MET A 444 -9.66 2.82 15.87
CA MET A 444 -10.49 2.66 14.68
C MET A 444 -10.43 1.19 14.22
N SER A 445 -11.59 0.54 14.14
CA SER A 445 -11.74 -0.91 14.00
C SER A 445 -11.45 -1.38 12.56
N ILE A 446 -10.25 -1.90 12.30
CA ILE A 446 -9.96 -2.73 11.11
C ILE A 446 -10.86 -3.98 11.18
N SER A 447 -11.64 -4.25 10.13
CA SER A 447 -12.50 -5.45 10.07
C SER A 447 -11.62 -6.70 10.09
N PRO A 448 -11.80 -7.62 11.05
CA PRO A 448 -11.00 -8.84 11.13
C PRO A 448 -11.44 -9.91 10.10
N ILE A 449 -12.53 -9.68 9.36
CA ILE A 449 -13.07 -10.61 8.36
C ILE A 449 -12.84 -10.05 6.95
N HIS A 450 -12.27 -10.89 6.08
CA HIS A 450 -11.91 -10.55 4.70
C HIS A 450 -12.50 -11.58 3.73
N TYR A 451 -12.81 -11.14 2.50
CA TYR A 451 -13.38 -11.98 1.45
C TYR A 451 -12.45 -12.02 0.24
N ILE A 452 -12.30 -13.18 -0.39
CA ILE A 452 -11.51 -13.37 -1.60
C ILE A 452 -12.37 -14.07 -2.66
N PRO A 453 -12.70 -13.38 -3.78
CA PRO A 453 -12.41 -11.97 -4.05
C PRO A 453 -13.28 -11.03 -3.18
N PRO A 454 -12.79 -9.81 -2.81
CA PRO A 454 -13.51 -8.88 -1.94
C PRO A 454 -14.92 -8.51 -2.45
N SER A 455 -15.04 -8.26 -3.75
CA SER A 455 -16.30 -7.90 -4.43
C SER A 455 -17.40 -8.95 -4.32
N ARG A 456 -17.02 -10.20 -4.00
CA ARG A 456 -17.96 -11.32 -3.87
C ARG A 456 -18.38 -11.62 -2.44
N GLY A 457 -18.03 -10.78 -1.47
CA GLY A 457 -18.47 -10.92 -0.07
C GLY A 457 -19.98 -11.22 0.08
N PRO A 458 -20.89 -10.42 -0.51
CA PRO A 458 -22.33 -10.68 -0.43
C PRO A 458 -22.74 -12.05 -1.02
N GLN A 459 -22.13 -12.45 -2.13
CA GLN A 459 -22.39 -13.72 -2.81
C GLN A 459 -21.86 -14.90 -1.98
N ILE A 460 -20.65 -14.79 -1.45
CA ILE A 460 -20.03 -15.74 -0.52
C ILE A 460 -20.98 -15.99 0.65
N LEU A 461 -21.39 -14.92 1.35
CA LEU A 461 -22.28 -15.01 2.50
C LEU A 461 -23.64 -15.65 2.16
N SER A 462 -24.16 -15.41 0.95
CA SER A 462 -25.45 -15.97 0.51
C SER A 462 -25.40 -17.46 0.15
N THR A 463 -24.20 -18.03 -0.04
CA THR A 463 -24.00 -19.37 -0.60
C THR A 463 -24.33 -20.45 0.43
N LYS A 464 -25.10 -21.47 0.00
CA LYS A 464 -25.47 -22.61 0.85
C LYS A 464 -24.31 -23.58 0.98
N ILE A 465 -24.16 -24.17 2.16
CA ILE A 465 -23.13 -25.16 2.44
C ILE A 465 -23.76 -26.54 2.72
N HIS A 466 -23.02 -27.60 2.42
CA HIS A 466 -23.47 -28.99 2.53
C HIS A 466 -22.70 -29.78 3.58
N ARG A 467 -21.46 -29.34 3.87
CA ARG A 467 -20.57 -29.97 4.85
C ARG A 467 -19.50 -28.96 5.27
N ILE A 468 -18.98 -29.09 6.49
CA ILE A 468 -17.74 -28.41 6.90
C ILE A 468 -16.65 -29.45 6.98
N ILE A 469 -15.50 -29.20 6.35
CA ILE A 469 -14.36 -30.12 6.32
C ILE A 469 -13.18 -29.44 7.02
N ALA A 470 -12.68 -30.03 8.10
CA ALA A 470 -11.44 -29.59 8.74
C ALA A 470 -10.27 -30.37 8.13
N SER A 471 -9.27 -29.69 7.57
CA SER A 471 -8.11 -30.35 6.96
C SER A 471 -6.80 -29.72 7.44
N PRO A 472 -5.76 -30.55 7.71
CA PRO A 472 -4.40 -30.06 7.80
C PRO A 472 -3.88 -29.71 6.40
N HIS A 473 -2.97 -28.75 6.34
CA HIS A 473 -2.14 -28.47 5.18
C HIS A 473 -0.75 -29.09 5.33
N VAL A 474 0.08 -29.02 4.29
CA VAL A 474 1.49 -29.41 4.36
C VAL A 474 2.21 -28.73 5.54
N GLN A 475 3.24 -29.39 6.07
CA GLN A 475 3.93 -28.87 7.26
C GLN A 475 4.71 -27.59 6.98
N VAL A 476 4.51 -26.60 7.84
CA VAL A 476 5.23 -25.32 7.85
C VAL A 476 6.24 -25.27 8.99
N PRO A 477 7.41 -24.62 8.80
CA PRO A 477 8.37 -24.39 9.87
C PRO A 477 7.84 -23.35 10.86
N VAL A 478 7.95 -23.65 12.16
CA VAL A 478 7.69 -22.69 13.25
C VAL A 478 9.01 -22.22 13.86
N GLU A 479 9.98 -23.12 13.97
CA GLU A 479 11.35 -22.82 14.39
C GLU A 479 12.34 -23.60 13.52
N THR A 480 13.64 -23.44 13.76
CA THR A 480 14.71 -24.16 13.05
C THR A 480 14.56 -25.69 13.07
N THR A 481 13.87 -26.26 14.07
CA THR A 481 13.66 -27.71 14.18
C THR A 481 12.19 -28.13 14.41
N LYS A 482 11.29 -27.18 14.67
CA LYS A 482 9.86 -27.45 14.96
C LYS A 482 9.02 -27.19 13.71
N ARG A 483 8.13 -28.13 13.41
CA ARG A 483 7.16 -28.07 12.31
C ARG A 483 5.74 -28.15 12.87
N THR A 484 4.78 -27.56 12.15
CA THR A 484 3.34 -27.67 12.45
C THR A 484 2.56 -27.80 11.15
N ASN A 485 1.30 -28.22 11.21
CA ASN A 485 0.37 -28.04 10.08
C ASN A 485 -0.45 -26.78 10.33
N HIS A 486 -0.64 -25.97 9.28
CA HIS A 486 -1.76 -25.04 9.25
C HIS A 486 -3.07 -25.83 9.12
N TRP A 487 -4.15 -25.32 9.72
CA TRP A 487 -5.46 -25.99 9.70
C TRP A 487 -6.52 -25.00 9.25
N CYS A 488 -7.28 -25.41 8.23
CA CYS A 488 -8.32 -24.62 7.61
C CYS A 488 -9.66 -25.36 7.64
N LEU A 489 -10.76 -24.61 7.65
CA LEU A 489 -12.11 -25.14 7.48
C LEU A 489 -12.59 -24.89 6.04
N TYR A 490 -13.10 -25.92 5.39
CA TYR A 490 -13.67 -25.83 4.05
C TYR A 490 -15.18 -26.00 4.14
N LEU A 491 -15.91 -24.94 3.80
CA LEU A 491 -17.36 -24.93 3.72
C LEU A 491 -17.77 -25.43 2.32
N SER A 492 -18.07 -26.72 2.19
CA SER A 492 -18.41 -27.33 0.90
C SER A 492 -19.70 -26.71 0.35
N THR A 493 -19.61 -26.09 -0.82
CA THR A 493 -20.75 -25.47 -1.54
C THR A 493 -21.27 -26.37 -2.65
N SER A 494 -20.45 -27.33 -3.10
CA SER A 494 -20.84 -28.46 -3.95
C SER A 494 -19.88 -29.65 -3.74
N GLU A 495 -20.00 -30.71 -4.55
CA GLU A 495 -19.03 -31.81 -4.57
C GLU A 495 -17.63 -31.37 -5.04
N THR A 496 -17.53 -30.25 -5.77
CA THR A 496 -16.29 -29.80 -6.41
C THR A 496 -15.86 -28.39 -6.00
N THR A 497 -16.66 -27.68 -5.20
CA THR A 497 -16.40 -26.28 -4.82
C THR A 497 -16.59 -26.07 -3.33
N CYS A 498 -15.89 -25.10 -2.77
CA CYS A 498 -16.04 -24.71 -1.38
C CYS A 498 -15.75 -23.23 -1.16
N VAL A 499 -16.08 -22.73 0.04
CA VAL A 499 -15.53 -21.50 0.58
C VAL A 499 -14.55 -21.89 1.68
N THR A 500 -13.29 -21.51 1.57
CA THR A 500 -12.33 -21.61 2.68
C THR A 500 -12.72 -20.65 3.78
N LEU A 501 -12.61 -21.08 5.03
CA LEU A 501 -12.68 -20.27 6.22
C LEU A 501 -11.34 -20.45 6.93
N ASP A 502 -10.46 -19.47 6.72
CA ASP A 502 -9.08 -19.53 7.14
C ASP A 502 -8.77 -18.46 8.19
N CYS A 503 -8.21 -18.87 9.32
CA CYS A 503 -7.77 -17.95 10.37
C CYS A 503 -6.26 -17.89 10.35
N GLN A 504 -5.71 -16.73 9.95
CA GLN A 504 -4.28 -16.49 9.82
C GLN A 504 -3.85 -15.30 10.69
N PRO A 505 -2.61 -15.28 11.19
CA PRO A 505 -2.03 -14.07 11.75
C PRO A 505 -2.02 -12.95 10.71
N SER A 506 -2.44 -11.74 11.09
CA SER A 506 -2.34 -10.56 10.20
C SER A 506 -0.89 -10.16 9.95
N HIS A 507 0.00 -10.39 10.92
CA HIS A 507 1.37 -9.89 10.99
C HIS A 507 1.54 -8.36 10.95
N THR A 508 0.52 -7.64 10.49
CA THR A 508 0.49 -6.19 10.31
C THR A 508 -0.26 -5.48 11.43
N VAL A 509 -1.25 -6.14 12.06
CA VAL A 509 -2.00 -5.57 13.18
C VAL A 509 -1.47 -6.17 14.49
N PRO A 510 -0.79 -5.38 15.35
CA PRO A 510 -0.19 -5.91 16.57
C PRO A 510 -1.22 -6.51 17.52
N SER A 511 -0.84 -7.63 18.15
CA SER A 511 -1.63 -8.24 19.21
C SER A 511 -1.70 -7.29 20.41
N SER A 512 -2.90 -7.16 20.98
CA SER A 512 -3.16 -6.37 22.19
C SER A 512 -2.91 -7.15 23.49
N VAL A 513 -2.78 -8.47 23.39
CA VAL A 513 -2.66 -9.39 24.54
C VAL A 513 -1.34 -10.16 24.57
N LEU A 514 -0.85 -10.63 23.42
CA LEU A 514 0.38 -11.42 23.27
C LEU A 514 1.53 -10.53 22.76
N VAL A 515 2.54 -10.34 23.61
CA VAL A 515 3.73 -9.56 23.25
C VAL A 515 4.42 -10.16 22.04
N GLY A 516 4.61 -9.36 20.99
CA GLY A 516 5.22 -9.78 19.73
C GLY A 516 4.28 -10.54 18.79
N GLY A 517 3.04 -10.79 19.20
CA GLY A 517 2.00 -11.42 18.39
C GLY A 517 1.28 -10.45 17.46
N SER A 518 0.31 -10.97 16.71
CA SER A 518 -0.56 -10.19 15.82
C SER A 518 -2.03 -10.58 15.95
N LYS A 519 -2.95 -9.67 15.65
CA LYS A 519 -4.38 -9.99 15.54
C LYS A 519 -4.61 -10.93 14.37
N ALA A 520 -5.68 -11.71 14.43
CA ALA A 520 -6.08 -12.64 13.38
C ALA A 520 -6.82 -11.92 12.26
N TYR A 521 -6.61 -12.39 11.04
CA TYR A 521 -7.54 -12.24 9.92
C TYR A 521 -8.30 -13.55 9.71
N VAL A 522 -9.62 -13.43 9.56
CA VAL A 522 -10.52 -14.52 9.16
C VAL A 522 -10.86 -14.30 7.70
N ILE A 523 -10.25 -15.10 6.83
CA ILE A 523 -10.29 -14.97 5.38
C ILE A 523 -11.28 -16.00 4.81
N LEU A 524 -12.25 -15.53 4.04
CA LEU A 524 -13.20 -16.36 3.30
C LEU A 524 -12.90 -16.35 1.81
N SER A 525 -12.44 -17.47 1.23
CA SER A 525 -12.09 -17.52 -0.21
C SER A 525 -12.96 -18.50 -0.99
N GLU A 526 -13.52 -18.10 -2.13
CA GLU A 526 -14.20 -19.03 -3.03
C GLU A 526 -13.18 -19.90 -3.79
N LEU A 527 -13.34 -21.22 -3.70
CA LEU A 527 -12.52 -22.17 -4.42
C LEU A 527 -13.37 -22.99 -5.40
N SER A 528 -12.88 -23.05 -6.65
CA SER A 528 -13.39 -23.97 -7.69
C SER A 528 -12.89 -25.42 -7.49
N ALA A 529 -12.45 -25.75 -6.28
CA ALA A 529 -11.95 -27.05 -5.87
C ALA A 529 -12.53 -27.45 -4.49
N PRO A 530 -12.54 -28.75 -4.12
CA PRO A 530 -13.03 -29.20 -2.82
C PRO A 530 -12.22 -28.70 -1.62
N ALA A 531 -10.96 -28.31 -1.84
CA ALA A 531 -10.06 -27.72 -0.86
C ALA A 531 -8.87 -27.03 -1.55
N GLY A 532 -8.01 -26.39 -0.76
CA GLY A 532 -6.74 -25.79 -1.21
C GLY A 532 -5.75 -26.85 -1.71
N GLN A 533 -4.81 -26.43 -2.56
CA GLN A 533 -3.89 -27.35 -3.25
C GLN A 533 -2.92 -28.06 -2.30
N ASP A 534 -2.62 -27.44 -1.16
CA ASP A 534 -1.76 -27.92 -0.09
C ASP A 534 -2.53 -28.66 1.02
N ALA A 535 -3.86 -28.77 0.89
CA ALA A 535 -4.68 -29.50 1.83
C ALA A 535 -4.43 -31.02 1.73
N LEU A 536 -4.11 -31.63 2.86
CA LEU A 536 -3.94 -33.07 2.98
C LEU A 536 -5.30 -33.74 3.22
N LEU A 537 -6.13 -33.80 2.18
CA LEU A 537 -7.50 -34.31 2.23
C LEU A 537 -7.62 -35.76 2.75
N GLU A 538 -6.55 -36.54 2.66
CA GLU A 538 -6.50 -37.90 3.24
C GLU A 538 -6.61 -37.93 4.77
N PHE A 539 -6.32 -36.81 5.44
CA PHE A 539 -6.43 -36.64 6.89
C PHE A 539 -7.57 -35.69 7.29
N ALA A 540 -8.36 -35.22 6.32
CA ALA A 540 -9.46 -34.31 6.56
C ALA A 540 -10.65 -35.02 7.22
N VAL A 541 -11.37 -34.29 8.07
CA VAL A 541 -12.60 -34.77 8.70
C VAL A 541 -13.75 -33.88 8.27
N GLY A 542 -14.71 -34.47 7.56
CA GLY A 542 -15.94 -33.78 7.20
C GLY A 542 -17.04 -33.98 8.25
N MET A 543 -17.76 -32.92 8.56
CA MET A 543 -18.81 -32.85 9.57
C MET A 543 -20.12 -32.38 8.95
N ASP A 544 -21.21 -33.03 9.33
CA ASP A 544 -22.54 -32.78 8.79
C ASP A 544 -23.11 -31.47 9.36
N VAL A 545 -23.63 -30.63 8.46
CA VAL A 545 -24.25 -29.34 8.79
C VAL A 545 -25.77 -29.45 8.78
N ARG A 546 -26.43 -28.57 9.55
CA ARG A 546 -27.87 -28.36 9.46
C ARG A 546 -28.28 -27.99 8.04
N ALA A 547 -29.35 -28.59 7.55
CA ALA A 547 -29.83 -28.34 6.19
C ALA A 547 -30.17 -26.85 5.97
N GLY A 548 -29.70 -26.31 4.85
CA GLY A 548 -30.01 -24.94 4.43
C GLY A 548 -29.11 -23.85 5.02
N VAL A 549 -28.12 -24.21 5.85
CA VAL A 549 -27.10 -23.29 6.36
C VAL A 549 -26.33 -22.65 5.18
N LYS A 550 -26.09 -21.35 5.30
CA LYS A 550 -25.26 -20.55 4.41
C LYS A 550 -23.91 -20.23 5.05
N VAL A 551 -22.96 -19.78 4.24
CA VAL A 551 -21.69 -19.24 4.73
C VAL A 551 -21.92 -18.07 5.68
N GLY A 552 -22.85 -17.17 5.37
CA GLY A 552 -23.20 -16.04 6.24
C GLY A 552 -23.65 -16.48 7.63
N ASP A 553 -24.46 -17.54 7.73
CA ASP A 553 -24.88 -18.08 9.04
C ASP A 553 -23.69 -18.59 9.86
N VAL A 554 -22.61 -19.06 9.22
CA VAL A 554 -21.37 -19.47 9.89
C VAL A 554 -20.60 -18.24 10.36
N VAL A 555 -20.50 -17.21 9.52
CA VAL A 555 -19.83 -15.94 9.86
C VAL A 555 -20.54 -15.24 11.01
N ASP A 556 -21.86 -15.17 11.00
CA ASP A 556 -22.66 -14.57 12.09
C ASP A 556 -22.37 -15.27 13.42
N VAL A 557 -22.30 -16.60 13.43
CA VAL A 557 -21.93 -17.37 14.63
C VAL A 557 -20.51 -17.06 15.10
N LEU A 558 -19.56 -16.86 14.19
CA LEU A 558 -18.20 -16.45 14.56
C LEU A 558 -18.21 -15.08 15.23
N VAL A 559 -18.86 -14.09 14.62
CA VAL A 559 -18.94 -12.71 15.11
C VAL A 559 -19.67 -12.63 16.46
N GLU A 560 -20.85 -13.25 16.57
CA GLU A 560 -21.60 -13.34 17.83
C GLU A 560 -20.81 -14.08 18.92
N GLY A 561 -19.99 -15.05 18.52
CA GLY A 561 -19.09 -15.80 19.39
C GLY A 561 -17.77 -15.09 19.71
N GLY A 562 -17.50 -13.92 19.13
CA GLY A 562 -16.23 -13.19 19.24
C GLY A 562 -15.04 -13.98 18.69
N ARG A 563 -15.25 -14.88 17.73
CA ARG A 563 -14.21 -15.75 17.18
C ARG A 563 -13.34 -15.07 16.14
N GLU A 564 -13.79 -13.96 15.58
CA GLU A 564 -13.04 -13.03 14.76
C GLU A 564 -12.05 -12.18 15.59
N ARG A 565 -12.30 -11.97 16.88
CA ARG A 565 -11.40 -11.25 17.79
C ARG A 565 -10.35 -12.17 18.39
N TYR A 566 -9.52 -12.77 17.55
CA TYR A 566 -8.45 -13.69 17.94
C TYR A 566 -7.06 -13.08 17.68
N GLU A 567 -6.04 -13.53 18.41
CA GLU A 567 -4.66 -13.08 18.27
C GLU A 567 -3.71 -14.29 18.32
N PHE A 568 -2.70 -14.25 17.47
CA PHE A 568 -1.62 -15.23 17.38
C PHE A 568 -0.40 -14.75 18.17
N ASP A 569 0.42 -15.68 18.64
CA ASP A 569 1.70 -15.36 19.28
C ASP A 569 2.76 -14.91 18.25
N ALA A 570 3.96 -14.62 18.74
CA ALA A 570 5.07 -14.14 17.92
C ALA A 570 5.56 -15.15 16.87
N ASP A 571 5.26 -16.44 17.05
CA ASP A 571 5.60 -17.50 16.11
C ASP A 571 4.49 -17.72 15.07
N GLY A 572 3.41 -16.91 15.13
CA GLY A 572 2.26 -17.02 14.23
C GLY A 572 1.46 -18.30 14.42
N VAL A 573 1.60 -18.98 15.57
CA VAL A 573 0.89 -20.24 15.84
C VAL A 573 -0.35 -19.99 16.69
N GLY A 574 -1.41 -20.76 16.42
CA GLY A 574 -2.70 -20.59 17.08
C GLY A 574 -3.91 -21.06 16.30
N CYS A 575 -3.76 -21.30 14.99
CA CYS A 575 -4.87 -21.71 14.11
C CYS A 575 -5.52 -23.02 14.55
N ARG A 576 -4.73 -23.98 15.03
CA ARG A 576 -5.21 -25.29 15.54
C ARG A 576 -6.12 -25.14 16.76
N PHE A 577 -5.78 -24.21 17.66
CA PHE A 577 -6.62 -23.90 18.81
C PHE A 577 -7.91 -23.19 18.38
N TRP A 578 -7.80 -22.20 17.48
CA TRP A 578 -8.95 -21.51 16.91
C TRP A 578 -9.93 -22.46 16.22
N VAL A 579 -9.44 -23.33 15.34
CA VAL A 579 -10.26 -24.35 14.65
C VAL A 579 -10.99 -25.24 15.67
N THR A 580 -10.31 -25.67 16.72
CA THR A 580 -10.92 -26.49 17.79
C THR A 580 -12.09 -25.74 18.45
N GLU A 581 -11.90 -24.47 18.80
CA GLU A 581 -12.90 -23.63 19.47
C GLU A 581 -14.09 -23.29 18.55
N VAL A 582 -13.83 -23.08 17.25
CA VAL A 582 -14.88 -22.84 16.25
C VAL A 582 -15.74 -24.07 16.06
N LEU A 583 -15.14 -25.27 15.96
CA LEU A 583 -15.92 -26.51 15.82
C LEU A 583 -16.81 -26.78 17.03
N GLU A 584 -16.32 -26.52 18.24
CA GLU A 584 -17.14 -26.61 19.46
C GLU A 584 -18.29 -25.59 19.47
N LEU A 585 -18.02 -24.35 19.06
CA LEU A 585 -19.04 -23.31 18.97
C LEU A 585 -20.13 -23.69 17.96
N LEU A 586 -19.75 -24.09 16.75
CA LEU A 586 -20.68 -24.48 15.69
C LEU A 586 -21.55 -25.69 16.08
N LEU A 587 -20.99 -26.64 16.83
CA LEU A 587 -21.76 -27.74 17.41
C LEU A 587 -22.75 -27.25 18.46
N ARG A 588 -22.30 -26.38 19.38
CA ARG A 588 -23.12 -25.86 20.48
C ARG A 588 -24.34 -25.08 19.98
N VAL A 589 -24.19 -24.29 18.91
CA VAL A 589 -25.29 -23.51 18.31
C VAL A 589 -26.13 -24.30 17.29
N GLY A 590 -25.78 -25.57 17.04
CA GLY A 590 -26.53 -26.47 16.17
C GLY A 590 -26.33 -26.22 14.67
N VAL A 591 -25.21 -25.60 14.27
CA VAL A 591 -24.75 -25.57 12.88
C VAL A 591 -24.18 -26.93 12.51
N LEU A 592 -23.32 -27.52 13.35
CA LEU A 592 -22.86 -28.90 13.25
C LEU A 592 -23.78 -29.83 14.04
N LEU A 593 -24.05 -31.02 13.52
CA LEU A 593 -25.09 -31.91 14.06
C LEU A 593 -24.55 -33.07 14.91
N ASP A 594 -23.32 -33.51 14.66
CA ASP A 594 -22.76 -34.73 15.27
C ASP A 594 -21.51 -34.44 16.11
N GLY A 595 -21.64 -34.59 17.42
CA GLY A 595 -20.53 -34.42 18.36
C GLY A 595 -19.40 -35.45 18.20
N GLN A 596 -19.67 -36.65 17.66
CA GLN A 596 -18.62 -37.63 17.38
C GLN A 596 -17.74 -37.20 16.21
N GLN A 597 -18.33 -36.59 15.17
CA GLN A 597 -17.58 -36.06 14.04
C GLN A 597 -16.68 -34.89 14.49
N VAL A 598 -17.19 -34.02 15.37
CA VAL A 598 -16.44 -32.89 15.94
C VAL A 598 -15.30 -33.37 16.83
N GLU A 599 -15.53 -34.33 17.74
CA GLU A 599 -14.46 -34.92 18.54
C GLU A 599 -13.42 -35.65 17.67
N GLY A 600 -13.87 -36.28 16.58
CA GLY A 600 -12.98 -36.86 15.57
C GLY A 600 -12.07 -35.81 14.94
N ALA A 601 -12.63 -34.70 14.46
CA ALA A 601 -11.87 -33.59 13.89
C ALA A 601 -10.86 -33.01 14.88
N LYS A 602 -11.28 -32.72 16.12
CA LYS A 602 -10.39 -32.23 17.19
C LYS A 602 -9.27 -33.22 17.53
N GLY A 603 -9.54 -34.52 17.44
CA GLY A 603 -8.53 -35.57 17.60
C GLY A 603 -7.47 -35.56 16.48
N MET A 604 -7.86 -35.18 15.26
CA MET A 604 -6.95 -35.04 14.12
C MET A 604 -6.12 -33.74 14.21
N VAL A 605 -6.71 -32.64 14.69
CA VAL A 605 -6.04 -31.33 14.91
C VAL A 605 -4.90 -31.42 15.93
N LYS A 606 -5.00 -32.33 16.90
CA LYS A 606 -3.97 -32.60 17.93
C LYS A 606 -2.82 -33.48 17.44
N ARG A 607 -2.66 -33.63 16.13
CA ARG A 607 -1.61 -34.43 15.50
C ARG A 607 -0.90 -33.63 14.43
N LEU A 608 0.39 -33.92 14.27
CA LEU A 608 1.21 -33.48 13.15
C LEU A 608 1.08 -34.52 12.02
N TRP A 609 0.69 -34.06 10.83
CA TRP A 609 0.48 -34.87 9.63
C TRP A 609 1.59 -34.61 8.60
N PRO A 610 2.03 -35.64 7.86
CA PRO A 610 1.41 -36.96 7.70
C PRO A 610 1.78 -38.01 8.76
N GLU A 611 2.70 -37.74 9.68
CA GLU A 611 3.26 -38.75 10.59
C GLU A 611 2.27 -39.22 11.67
N GLY A 612 1.21 -38.45 11.92
CA GLY A 612 0.19 -38.72 12.94
C GLY A 612 0.70 -38.61 14.37
N THR A 613 1.84 -37.95 14.59
CA THR A 613 2.48 -37.79 15.89
C THR A 613 1.69 -36.79 16.74
N GLY A 614 1.59 -37.04 18.05
CA GLY A 614 0.85 -36.14 18.95
C GLY A 614 1.52 -34.77 19.02
N LEU A 615 0.74 -33.72 18.83
CA LEU A 615 1.20 -32.34 18.89
C LEU A 615 0.18 -31.51 19.66
N GLU A 616 0.58 -31.03 20.84
CA GLU A 616 -0.25 -30.16 21.67
C GLU A 616 -0.68 -28.91 20.90
N LEU A 617 -1.83 -28.35 21.28
CA LEU A 617 -2.36 -27.13 20.66
C LEU A 617 -1.52 -25.93 21.12
N ASP A 618 -0.88 -25.24 20.18
CA ASP A 618 -0.36 -23.90 20.43
C ASP A 618 -1.57 -22.96 20.57
N ARG A 619 -1.61 -22.15 21.63
CA ARG A 619 -2.77 -21.32 22.00
C ARG A 619 -2.54 -19.87 21.60
N GLY A 620 -3.43 -19.34 20.77
CA GLY A 620 -3.65 -17.89 20.70
C GLY A 620 -4.62 -17.43 21.79
N VAL A 621 -5.06 -16.18 21.71
CA VAL A 621 -5.96 -15.55 22.70
C VAL A 621 -7.06 -14.75 22.03
N TYR A 622 -8.20 -14.59 22.69
CA TYR A 622 -9.28 -13.71 22.24
C TYR A 622 -9.19 -12.36 22.97
N TYR A 623 -9.59 -11.27 22.32
CA TYR A 623 -9.61 -9.90 22.86
C TYR A 623 -11.02 -9.29 22.90
#